data_AF-A0A923WV35-F1
#
_entry.id   AF-A0A923WV35-F1
#
_cell.length_a   1.000
_cell.length_b   1.000
_cell.length_c   1.000
_cell.angle_alpha   90.00
_cell.angle_beta   90.00
_cell.angle_gamma   90.00
#
_symmetry.space_group_name_H-M   'P 1'
#
loop_
_entity.id
_entity.type
_entity.pdbx_description
1 polymer ?
#
loop_
_entity_poly.entity_id
_entity_poly.type
_entity_poly.pdbx_seq_one_letter_code
_entity_poly.pdbx_strand_id
1 'polypeptide(L)'
;MLQPSIAVGVELVMWIAIFKAGSLTEIGGFTQPMYLAYVVWAPFLGRIGISWMYESMMVEEVANGNINIILTRPISFYEYYLSQLMGYKVITTTVSMIIPLILSATFNLPIHYSRLPLAMTLVLFYLFLVHNLSFIVSTFA
;
A
#
# COMPACT_ATOMS: atom_id res chain seq x y z
N MET A 1 9.80 5.28 2.63
CA MET A 1 9.02 6.51 2.41
C MET A 1 9.59 7.38 1.31
N LEU A 2 10.91 7.42 1.11
CA LEU A 2 11.54 8.27 0.09
C LEU A 2 10.98 8.07 -1.33
N GLN A 3 10.89 6.83 -1.82
CA GLN A 3 10.41 6.53 -3.18
C GLN A 3 9.00 7.08 -3.48
N PRO A 4 7.92 6.76 -2.71
CA PRO A 4 6.60 7.31 -2.98
C PRO A 4 6.56 8.83 -2.80
N SER A 5 7.31 9.40 -1.85
CA SER A 5 7.37 10.85 -1.67
C SER A 5 7.94 11.58 -2.90
N ILE A 6 8.99 11.04 -3.51
CA ILE A 6 9.58 11.60 -4.74
C ILE A 6 8.58 11.48 -5.90
N ALA A 7 7.97 10.31 -6.07
CA ALA A 7 6.98 10.09 -7.12
C ALA A 7 5.81 11.07 -7.01
N VAL A 8 5.27 11.25 -5.80
CA VAL A 8 4.20 12.22 -5.53
C VAL A 8 4.66 13.65 -5.79
N GLY A 9 5.88 14.03 -5.41
CA GLY A 9 6.42 15.35 -5.70
C GLY A 9 6.49 15.64 -7.21
N VAL A 10 6.97 14.68 -8.00
CA VAL A 10 7.03 14.78 -9.47
C VAL A 10 5.63 14.89 -10.06
N GLU A 11 4.70 14.01 -9.66
CA GLU A 11 3.34 14.02 -10.18
C GLU A 11 2.57 15.30 -9.80
N LEU A 12 2.75 15.84 -8.59
CA LEU A 12 2.15 17.10 -8.18
C LEU A 12 2.58 18.26 -9.09
N VAL A 13 3.90 18.41 -9.32
CA VAL A 13 4.42 19.46 -10.20
C VAL A 13 3.92 19.29 -11.63
N MET A 14 3.92 18.05 -12.13
CA MET A 14 3.43 17.72 -13.47
C MET A 14 1.96 18.10 -13.64
N TRP A 15 1.07 17.68 -12.73
CA TRP A 15 -0.35 17.99 -12.83
C TRP A 15 -0.64 19.49 -12.69
N ILE A 16 0.06 20.19 -11.79
CA ILE A 16 -0.05 21.66 -11.69
C ILE A 16 0.37 22.31 -13.01
N ALA A 17 1.46 21.85 -13.64
CA ALA A 17 1.93 22.39 -14.91
C ALA A 17 0.94 22.13 -16.06
N ILE A 18 0.35 20.94 -16.13
CA ILE A 18 -0.65 20.58 -17.15
C ILE A 18 -1.86 21.52 -17.08
N PHE A 19 -2.46 21.69 -15.89
CA PHE A 19 -3.61 22.57 -15.71
C PHE A 19 -3.28 24.03 -16.01
N LYS A 20 -2.09 24.49 -15.61
CA LYS A 20 -1.63 25.86 -15.88
C LYS A 20 -1.34 26.12 -17.36
N ALA A 21 -0.70 25.17 -18.04
CA ALA A 21 -0.34 25.31 -19.47
C ALA A 21 -1.57 25.24 -20.37
N GLY A 22 -2.54 24.37 -20.05
CA GLY A 22 -3.76 24.23 -20.83
C GLY A 22 -4.83 25.29 -20.54
N SER A 23 -4.65 26.14 -19.53
CA SER A 23 -5.71 27.02 -18.97
C SER A 23 -7.02 26.25 -18.72
N LEU A 24 -6.90 24.98 -18.32
CA LEU A 24 -8.02 24.07 -18.14
C LEU A 24 -8.57 24.23 -16.73
N THR A 25 -9.89 24.24 -16.58
CA THR A 25 -10.57 24.19 -15.28
C THR A 25 -10.84 22.75 -14.86
N GLU A 26 -11.05 21.87 -15.83
CA GLU A 26 -11.35 20.45 -15.64
C GLU A 26 -10.77 19.59 -16.77
N ILE A 27 -10.44 18.35 -16.43
CA ILE A 27 -10.04 17.31 -17.38
C ILE A 27 -10.94 16.10 -17.10
N GLY A 28 -11.75 15.71 -18.09
CA GLY A 28 -12.68 14.58 -17.94
C GLY A 28 -13.72 14.77 -16.82
N GLY A 29 -14.11 16.01 -16.52
CA GLY A 29 -15.05 16.34 -15.43
C GLY A 29 -14.42 16.36 -14.03
N PHE A 30 -13.10 16.19 -13.92
CA PHE A 30 -12.37 16.28 -12.66
C PHE A 30 -11.57 17.58 -12.59
N THR A 31 -11.67 18.26 -11.46
CA THR A 31 -10.95 19.50 -11.19
C THR A 31 -9.50 19.21 -10.77
N GLN A 32 -8.62 20.21 -10.88
CA GLN A 32 -7.23 20.09 -10.47
C GLN A 32 -7.06 19.54 -9.03
N PRO A 33 -7.79 20.01 -8.00
CA PRO A 33 -7.65 19.47 -6.64
C PRO A 33 -8.01 17.97 -6.52
N MET A 34 -8.92 17.47 -7.37
CA MET A 34 -9.29 16.05 -7.39
C MET A 34 -8.15 15.18 -7.95
N TYR A 35 -7.45 15.66 -8.98
CA TYR A 35 -6.25 14.98 -9.48
C TYR A 35 -5.12 14.99 -8.44
N LEU A 36 -4.86 16.13 -7.80
CA LEU A 36 -3.83 16.22 -6.76
C LEU A 36 -4.17 15.32 -5.56
N ALA A 37 -5.44 15.22 -5.18
CA ALA A 37 -5.91 14.27 -4.18
C ALA A 37 -5.57 12.82 -4.56
N TYR A 38 -5.87 12.41 -5.79
CA TYR A 38 -5.56 11.05 -6.26
C TYR A 38 -4.06 10.77 -6.26
N VAL A 39 -3.27 11.68 -6.83
CA VAL A 39 -1.80 11.60 -6.90
C VAL A 39 -1.18 11.45 -5.52
N VAL A 40 -1.67 12.18 -4.52
CA VAL A 40 -1.15 12.12 -3.16
C VAL A 40 -1.53 10.81 -2.47
N TRP A 41 -2.72 10.27 -2.70
CA TRP A 41 -3.20 9.10 -1.95
C TRP A 41 -2.83 7.76 -2.58
N ALA A 42 -2.90 7.64 -3.90
CA ALA A 42 -2.75 6.35 -4.60
C ALA A 42 -1.39 5.68 -4.37
N PRO A 43 -0.23 6.36 -4.47
CA PRO A 43 1.08 5.72 -4.28
C PRO A 43 1.30 5.21 -2.85
N PHE A 44 0.77 5.92 -1.85
CA PHE A 44 0.90 5.53 -0.45
C PHE A 44 -0.01 4.36 -0.09
N LEU A 45 -1.24 4.33 -0.59
CA LEU A 45 -2.11 3.15 -0.46
C LEU A 45 -1.55 1.94 -1.20
N GLY A 46 -1.04 2.14 -2.43
CA GLY A 46 -0.40 1.10 -3.21
C GLY A 46 0.78 0.47 -2.47
N ARG A 47 1.63 1.29 -1.83
CA ARG A 47 2.75 0.80 -1.00
C ARG A 47 2.30 -0.13 0.13
N ILE A 48 1.14 0.11 0.73
CA ILE A 48 0.60 -0.75 1.78
C ILE A 48 0.23 -2.12 1.19
N GLY A 49 -0.33 -2.17 -0.03
CA GLY A 49 -0.71 -3.42 -0.70
C GLY A 49 0.46 -4.28 -1.23
N ILE A 50 1.65 -3.73 -1.41
CA ILE A 50 2.79 -4.46 -2.01
C ILE A 50 3.39 -5.47 -1.03
N SER A 51 3.19 -6.78 -1.23
CA SER A 51 3.63 -7.86 -0.31
C SER A 51 4.63 -8.87 -0.88
N TRP A 52 4.99 -8.79 -2.16
CA TRP A 52 5.82 -9.76 -2.91
C TRP A 52 7.01 -10.36 -2.14
N MET A 53 7.72 -9.57 -1.33
CA MET A 53 8.85 -10.05 -0.51
C MET A 53 8.45 -11.20 0.42
N TYR A 54 7.29 -11.11 1.08
CA TYR A 54 6.83 -12.17 1.98
C TYR A 54 6.37 -13.40 1.21
N GLU A 55 5.84 -13.19 0.02
CA GLU A 55 5.36 -14.25 -0.87
C GLU A 55 6.55 -15.07 -1.37
N SER A 56 7.63 -14.41 -1.81
CA SER A 56 8.86 -15.08 -2.24
C SER A 56 9.53 -15.83 -1.09
N MET A 57 9.59 -15.22 0.09
CA MET A 57 10.16 -15.88 1.28
C MET A 57 9.44 -17.18 1.64
N MET A 58 8.09 -17.22 1.58
CA MET A 58 7.35 -18.44 1.84
C MET A 58 7.67 -19.54 0.82
N VAL A 59 7.72 -19.19 -0.47
CA VAL A 59 8.04 -20.13 -1.55
C VAL A 59 9.46 -20.68 -1.39
N GLU A 60 10.44 -19.81 -1.13
CA GLU A 60 11.84 -20.21 -0.95
C GLU A 60 12.04 -21.15 0.25
N GLU A 61 11.31 -20.93 1.34
CA GLU A 61 11.43 -21.74 2.55
C GLU A 61 10.79 -23.12 2.40
N VAL A 62 9.72 -23.21 1.61
CA VAL A 62 9.14 -24.50 1.20
C VAL A 62 10.09 -25.24 0.25
N ALA A 63 10.54 -24.58 -0.81
CA ALA A 63 11.41 -25.17 -1.83
C ALA A 63 12.74 -25.69 -1.26
N ASN A 64 13.30 -25.00 -0.26
CA ASN A 64 14.56 -25.39 0.39
C ASN A 64 14.37 -26.40 1.54
N GLY A 65 13.14 -26.77 1.91
CA GLY A 65 12.86 -27.70 3.02
C GLY A 65 13.14 -27.13 4.42
N ASN A 66 13.31 -25.82 4.54
CA ASN A 66 13.61 -25.12 5.80
C ASN A 66 12.38 -25.00 6.73
N ILE A 67 11.19 -25.38 6.24
CA ILE A 67 9.95 -25.45 7.02
C ILE A 67 10.16 -26.18 8.36
N ASN A 68 11.01 -27.23 8.37
CA ASN A 68 11.31 -28.02 9.57
C ASN A 68 11.81 -27.17 10.74
N ILE A 69 12.61 -26.14 10.47
CA ILE A 69 13.12 -25.22 11.50
C ILE A 69 11.97 -24.45 12.14
N ILE A 70 11.00 -24.02 11.34
CA ILE A 70 9.83 -23.27 11.81
C ILE A 70 8.87 -24.20 12.58
N LEU A 71 8.71 -25.45 12.14
CA LEU A 71 7.85 -26.45 12.80
C LEU A 71 8.36 -26.91 14.18
N THR A 72 9.64 -26.71 14.50
CA THR A 72 10.14 -26.94 15.87
C THR A 72 9.63 -25.90 16.88
N ARG A 73 9.07 -24.79 16.40
CA ARG A 73 8.47 -23.74 17.24
C ARG A 73 6.99 -24.07 17.48
N PRO A 74 6.39 -23.62 18.61
CA PRO A 74 4.98 -23.85 18.92
C PRO A 74 4.04 -22.93 18.12
N ILE A 75 4.32 -22.71 16.84
CA ILE A 75 3.55 -21.86 15.92
C ILE A 75 3.53 -22.52 14.55
N SER A 76 2.40 -22.45 13.85
CA SER A 76 2.33 -22.97 12.48
C SER A 76 3.14 -22.09 11.52
N PHE A 77 3.60 -22.66 10.41
CA PHE A 77 4.26 -21.92 9.33
C PHE A 77 3.37 -20.76 8.83
N TYR A 78 2.07 -21.02 8.67
CA TYR A 78 1.09 -19.99 8.29
C TYR A 78 1.07 -18.83 9.28
N GLU A 79 0.89 -19.10 10.58
CA GLU A 79 0.82 -18.05 11.62
C GLU A 79 2.13 -17.26 11.73
N TYR A 80 3.28 -17.92 11.52
CA TYR A 80 4.58 -17.25 11.53
C TYR A 80 4.67 -16.18 10.45
N TYR A 81 4.39 -16.52 9.19
CA TYR A 81 4.46 -15.56 8.08
C TYR A 81 3.32 -14.55 8.11
N LEU A 82 2.13 -14.93 8.59
CA LEU A 82 1.03 -14.00 8.80
C LEU A 82 1.42 -12.93 9.82
N SER A 83 1.98 -13.34 10.96
CA SER A 83 2.45 -12.43 12.00
C SER A 83 3.55 -11.50 11.48
N GLN A 84 4.51 -12.04 10.72
CA GLN A 84 5.61 -11.26 10.14
C GLN A 84 5.11 -10.22 9.12
N LEU A 85 4.18 -10.62 8.24
CA LEU A 85 3.55 -9.73 7.26
C LEU A 85 2.75 -8.64 7.99
N MET A 86 1.85 -9.02 8.89
CA MET A 86 0.96 -8.08 9.59
C MET A 86 1.74 -7.10 10.45
N GLY A 87 2.77 -7.56 11.19
CA GLY A 87 3.62 -6.69 12.00
C GLY A 87 4.30 -5.61 11.16
N TYR A 88 4.87 -5.98 10.01
CA TYR A 88 5.45 -5.03 9.07
C TYR A 88 4.40 -4.10 8.45
N LYS A 89 3.23 -4.65 8.10
CA LYS A 89 2.16 -3.90 7.44
C LYS A 89 1.50 -2.88 8.35
N VAL A 90 1.37 -3.14 9.64
CA VAL A 90 0.87 -2.16 10.63
C VAL A 90 1.80 -0.96 10.72
N ILE A 91 3.11 -1.19 10.81
CA ILE A 91 4.10 -0.11 10.89
C ILE A 91 4.12 0.68 9.59
N THR A 92 4.22 0.00 8.44
CA THR A 92 4.25 0.67 7.14
C THR A 92 2.97 1.43 6.85
N THR A 93 1.80 0.92 7.24
CA THR A 93 0.52 1.64 7.09
C THR A 93 0.52 2.91 7.93
N THR A 94 0.85 2.81 9.21
CA THR A 94 0.89 3.97 10.12
C THR A 94 1.81 5.07 9.58
N VAL A 95 3.02 4.70 9.15
CA VAL A 95 3.99 5.67 8.63
C VAL A 95 3.59 6.19 7.24
N SER A 96 3.05 5.34 6.36
CA SER A 96 2.62 5.74 5.00
C SER A 96 1.48 6.75 5.05
N MET A 97 0.62 6.70 6.06
CA MET A 97 -0.54 7.60 6.18
C MET A 97 -0.17 9.02 6.59
N ILE A 98 1.00 9.24 7.19
CA ILE A 98 1.41 10.57 7.68
C ILE A 98 1.47 11.60 6.54
N ILE A 99 2.12 11.25 5.42
CA ILE A 99 2.37 12.20 4.33
C ILE A 99 1.07 12.59 3.60
N PRO A 100 0.22 11.64 3.16
CA PRO A 100 -1.07 11.97 2.56
C PRO A 100 -1.94 12.83 3.46
N LEU A 101 -2.01 12.54 4.76
CA LEU A 101 -2.80 13.33 5.70
C LEU A 101 -2.29 14.77 5.83
N ILE A 102 -0.98 14.96 5.96
CA ILE A 102 -0.37 16.30 6.02
C ILE A 102 -0.65 17.08 4.73
N LEU A 103 -0.38 16.48 3.57
CA LEU A 103 -0.58 17.14 2.28
C LEU A 103 -2.05 17.45 2.01
N SER A 104 -2.96 16.56 2.41
CA SER A 104 -4.41 16.79 2.28
C SER A 104 -4.86 18.00 3.09
N ALA A 105 -4.31 18.17 4.29
CA ALA A 105 -4.59 19.30 5.17
C ALA A 105 -3.97 20.61 4.66
N THR A 106 -2.73 20.59 4.15
CA THR A 106 -2.06 21.81 3.67
C THR A 106 -2.64 22.33 2.35
N PHE A 107 -3.03 21.43 1.45
CA PHE A 107 -3.58 21.78 0.13
C PHE A 107 -5.11 21.83 0.08
N ASN A 108 -5.80 21.63 1.22
CA ASN A 108 -7.26 21.55 1.33
C ASN A 108 -7.88 20.65 0.24
N LEU A 109 -7.33 19.45 0.09
CA LEU A 109 -7.76 18.51 -0.94
C LEU A 109 -9.19 18.01 -0.67
N PRO A 110 -10.01 17.76 -1.71
CA PRO A 110 -11.41 17.33 -1.57
C PRO A 110 -11.53 15.85 -1.15
N ILE A 111 -11.02 15.51 0.03
CA ILE A 111 -11.01 14.15 0.58
C ILE A 111 -12.22 13.94 1.50
N HIS A 112 -12.97 12.88 1.23
CA HIS A 112 -14.05 12.43 2.11
C HIS A 112 -13.50 11.55 3.24
N TYR A 113 -13.04 12.17 4.33
CA TYR A 113 -12.45 11.46 5.49
C TYR A 113 -13.38 10.42 6.13
N SER A 114 -14.71 10.56 5.99
CA SER A 114 -15.69 9.58 6.46
C SER A 114 -15.54 8.20 5.81
N ARG A 115 -14.96 8.13 4.61
CA ARG A 115 -14.72 6.88 3.87
C ARG A 115 -13.38 6.24 4.18
N LEU A 116 -12.49 6.95 4.88
CA LEU A 116 -11.13 6.49 5.17
C LEU A 116 -11.12 5.21 6.02
N PRO A 117 -11.94 5.06 7.09
CA PRO A 117 -11.99 3.80 7.84
C PRO A 117 -12.34 2.60 6.97
N LEU A 118 -13.35 2.75 6.09
CA LEU A 118 -13.76 1.69 5.17
C LEU A 118 -12.63 1.32 4.19
N ALA A 119 -11.94 2.32 3.64
CA ALA A 119 -10.79 2.08 2.76
C ALA A 119 -9.67 1.32 3.48
N MET A 120 -9.37 1.66 4.73
CA MET A 120 -8.37 0.95 5.55
C MET A 120 -8.80 -0.49 5.84
N THR A 121 -10.07 -0.73 6.15
CA THR A 121 -10.60 -2.09 6.33
C THR A 121 -10.47 -2.92 5.06
N LEU A 122 -10.74 -2.34 3.88
CA LEU A 122 -10.53 -3.02 2.60
C LEU A 122 -9.06 -3.39 2.37
N VAL A 123 -8.13 -2.49 2.70
CA VAL A 123 -6.70 -2.78 2.62
C VAL A 123 -6.30 -3.92 3.56
N LEU A 124 -6.81 -3.94 4.80
CA LEU A 124 -6.57 -5.05 5.73
C LEU A 124 -7.09 -6.38 5.17
N PHE A 125 -8.33 -6.40 4.65
CA PHE A 125 -8.89 -7.59 4.01
C PHE A 125 -8.05 -8.07 2.84
N TYR A 126 -7.58 -7.14 2.00
CA TYR A 126 -6.68 -7.45 0.89
C TYR A 126 -5.37 -8.08 1.36
N LEU A 127 -4.76 -7.60 2.46
CA LEU A 127 -3.54 -8.19 3.00
C LEU A 127 -3.72 -9.63 3.47
N PHE A 128 -4.85 -9.93 4.14
CA PHE A 128 -5.19 -11.30 4.50
C PHE A 128 -5.41 -12.17 3.25
N LEU A 129 -6.14 -11.66 2.26
CA LEU A 129 -6.38 -12.38 1.01
C LEU A 129 -5.07 -12.73 0.31
N VAL A 130 -4.18 -11.76 0.14
CA VAL A 130 -2.88 -11.99 -0.51
C VAL A 130 -2.05 -13.00 0.28
N HIS A 131 -1.98 -12.88 1.61
CA HIS A 131 -1.28 -13.86 2.43
C HIS A 131 -1.79 -15.29 2.21
N ASN A 132 -3.11 -15.48 2.18
CA ASN A 132 -3.72 -16.79 1.93
C ASN A 132 -3.37 -17.32 0.54
N LEU A 133 -3.42 -16.47 -0.49
CA LEU A 133 -3.05 -16.86 -1.85
C LEU A 133 -1.57 -17.26 -1.93
N SER A 134 -0.68 -16.48 -1.32
CA SER A 134 0.75 -16.77 -1.32
C SER A 134 1.08 -18.04 -0.54
N PHE A 135 0.38 -18.32 0.56
CA PHE A 135 0.50 -19.58 1.27
C PHE A 135 0.08 -20.76 0.39
N ILE A 136 -1.09 -20.70 -0.26
CA ILE A 136 -1.55 -21.74 -1.19
C ILE A 136 -0.52 -21.96 -2.31
N VAL A 137 -0.04 -20.88 -2.93
CA VAL A 137 0.97 -20.95 -4.00
C VAL A 137 2.26 -21.61 -3.50
N SER A 138 2.71 -21.29 -2.29
CA SER A 138 3.91 -21.91 -1.70
C SER A 138 3.80 -23.43 -1.53
N THR A 139 2.58 -23.98 -1.36
CA THR A 139 2.39 -25.44 -1.27
C THR A 139 2.57 -26.19 -2.59
N PHE A 140 2.61 -25.48 -3.72
CA PHE A 140 2.88 -26.07 -5.04
C PHE A 140 4.36 -26.02 -5.45
N ALA A 141 5.21 -25.39 -4.63
CA ALA A 141 6.65 -25.32 -4.85
C ALA A 141 7.33 -26.63 -4.44
#